data_AF-A0A8T4A7E7-F1
#
_entry.id   AF-A0A8T4A7E7-F1
#
_cell.length_a   1.000
_cell.length_b   1.000
_cell.length_c   1.000
_cell.angle_alpha   90.00
_cell.angle_beta   90.00
_cell.angle_gamma   90.00
#
_symmetry.space_group_name_H-M   'P 1'
#
loop_
_entity.id
_entity.type
_entity.pdbx_description
1 polymer ?
#
loop_
_entity_poly.entity_id
_entity_poly.type
_entity_poly.pdbx_seq_one_letter_code
_entity_poly.pdbx_strand_id
1 'polypeptide(L)'
;MDIESIIGLLDEINSDRTVPRNIREMVSTALKNLRNEKQDVIFRVNNVISLLDEVSNDPNIPTYTRTQVWNIVSMLESISSGR
;
A
#
# COMPACT_ATOMS: atom_id res chain seq x y z
N MET A 1 -7.68 3.88 12.19
CA MET A 1 -6.87 2.66 11.98
C MET A 1 -5.41 3.09 12.03
N ASP A 2 -4.53 2.31 12.63
CA ASP A 2 -3.12 2.63 12.80
C ASP A 2 -2.26 2.08 11.65
N ILE A 3 -1.02 2.57 11.54
CA ILE A 3 -0.09 2.20 10.46
C ILE A 3 0.22 0.70 10.48
N GLU A 4 0.30 0.08 11.65
CA GLU A 4 0.56 -1.35 11.79
C GLU A 4 -0.54 -2.21 11.14
N SER A 5 -1.81 -1.82 11.29
CA SER A 5 -2.91 -2.49 10.61
C SER A 5 -2.76 -2.41 9.08
N ILE A 6 -2.34 -1.25 8.56
CA ILE A 6 -2.13 -1.06 7.12
C ILE A 6 -0.95 -1.89 6.61
N ILE A 7 0.13 -1.97 7.40
CA ILE A 7 1.27 -2.83 7.11
C ILE A 7 0.82 -4.30 7.01
N GLY A 8 -0.03 -4.76 7.93
CA GLY A 8 -0.59 -6.11 7.88
C GLY A 8 -1.34 -6.40 6.58
N LEU A 9 -2.20 -5.48 6.15
CA LEU A 9 -2.95 -5.63 4.90
C LEU A 9 -2.05 -5.65 3.66
N LEU A 10 -1.00 -4.82 3.65
CA LEU A 10 -0.01 -4.84 2.56
C LEU A 10 0.81 -6.14 2.57
N ASP A 11 1.14 -6.69 3.74
CA ASP A 11 1.84 -7.97 3.87
C ASP A 11 0.97 -9.15 3.40
N GLU A 12 -0.35 -9.11 3.58
CA GLU A 12 -1.29 -10.08 3.01
C GLU A 12 -1.21 -10.10 1.47
N ILE A 13 -1.28 -8.92 0.83
CA ILE A 13 -1.15 -8.81 -0.63
C ILE A 13 0.23 -9.30 -1.09
N ASN A 14 1.29 -8.93 -0.37
CA ASN A 14 2.66 -9.33 -0.69
C ASN A 14 2.89 -10.84 -0.51
N SER A 15 2.12 -11.52 0.34
CA SER A 15 2.23 -12.96 0.58
C SER A 15 1.32 -13.80 -0.32
N ASP A 16 0.35 -13.16 -0.97
CA ASP A 16 -0.59 -13.84 -1.87
C ASP A 16 0.11 -14.28 -3.17
N ARG A 17 0.17 -15.61 -3.35
CA ARG A 17 0.80 -16.24 -4.53
C ARG A 17 -0.04 -16.09 -5.80
N THR A 18 -1.31 -15.74 -5.69
CA THR A 18 -2.20 -15.48 -6.83
C THR A 18 -1.98 -14.09 -7.44
N VAL A 19 -1.35 -13.18 -6.69
CA VAL A 19 -0.98 -11.84 -7.17
C VAL A 19 0.24 -11.92 -8.09
N PRO A 20 0.28 -11.20 -9.22
CA PRO A 20 1.46 -11.13 -10.08
C PRO A 20 2.72 -10.64 -9.35
N ARG A 21 3.89 -11.14 -9.78
CA ARG A 21 5.18 -10.84 -9.13
C ARG A 21 5.52 -9.34 -9.14
N ASN A 22 5.29 -8.65 -10.26
CA ASN A 22 5.51 -7.21 -10.38
C ASN A 22 4.71 -6.44 -9.32
N ILE A 23 3.45 -6.80 -9.11
CA ILE A 23 2.58 -6.15 -8.12
C ILE A 23 3.08 -6.42 -6.70
N ARG A 24 3.45 -7.66 -6.38
CA ARG A 24 4.07 -7.96 -5.08
C ARG A 24 5.36 -7.17 -4.85
N GLU A 25 6.20 -7.00 -5.88
CA GLU A 25 7.44 -6.19 -5.76
C GLU A 25 7.15 -4.70 -5.51
N MET A 26 6.12 -4.14 -6.15
CA MET A 26 5.66 -2.76 -5.87
C MET A 26 5.08 -2.62 -4.46
N VAL A 27 4.24 -3.57 -4.02
CA VAL A 27 3.69 -3.61 -2.66
C VAL A 27 4.80 -3.79 -1.61
N SER A 28 5.81 -4.61 -1.89
CA SER A 28 7.00 -4.73 -1.04
C SER A 28 7.77 -3.42 -0.93
N THR A 29 7.82 -2.63 -1.99
CA THR A 29 8.43 -1.30 -1.99
C THR A 29 7.60 -0.31 -1.15
N ALA A 30 6.27 -0.35 -1.26
CA ALA A 30 5.36 0.41 -0.40
C ALA A 30 5.57 0.07 1.09
N LEU A 31 5.65 -1.22 1.44
CA LEU A 31 5.94 -1.68 2.81
C LEU A 31 7.27 -1.13 3.35
N LYS A 32 8.33 -1.13 2.55
CA LYS A 32 9.64 -0.57 2.95
C LYS A 32 9.56 0.92 3.24
N ASN A 33 8.83 1.68 2.42
CA ASN A 33 8.63 3.10 2.62
C ASN A 33 7.80 3.38 3.87
N LEU A 34 6.72 2.61 4.08
CA LEU A 34 5.85 2.76 5.25
C LEU A 34 6.58 2.43 6.57
N ARG A 35 7.49 1.45 6.55
CA ARG A 35 8.33 1.06 7.71
C ARG A 35 9.54 1.96 7.95
N ASN A 36 9.80 2.97 7.12
CA ASN A 36 11.00 3.80 7.24
C ASN A 36 10.85 4.88 8.34
N GLU A 37 10.97 4.51 9.60
CA GLU A 37 10.81 5.40 10.76
C GLU A 37 11.78 6.60 10.79
N LYS A 38 12.80 6.63 9.92
CA LYS A 38 13.68 7.80 9.76
C LYS A 38 12.99 8.98 9.05
N GLN A 39 11.85 8.73 8.40
CA GLN A 39 11.09 9.73 7.67
C GLN A 39 9.81 10.12 8.42
N ASP A 40 9.40 11.37 8.23
CA ASP A 40 8.12 11.87 8.74
C ASP A 40 6.95 10.98 8.29
N VAL A 41 6.00 10.79 9.19
CA VAL A 41 4.86 9.88 8.96
C VAL A 41 4.01 10.33 7.77
N ILE A 42 3.75 11.63 7.61
CA ILE A 42 2.95 12.16 6.51
C ILE A 42 3.71 11.99 5.20
N PHE A 43 5.03 12.22 5.21
CA PHE A 43 5.87 11.97 4.04
C PHE A 43 5.84 10.50 3.61
N ARG A 44 5.98 9.56 4.55
CA ARG A 44 5.89 8.12 4.27
C ARG A 44 4.54 7.75 3.66
N VAL A 45 3.46 8.20 4.28
CA VAL A 45 2.08 7.90 3.84
C VAL A 45 1.84 8.42 2.42
N ASN A 46 2.20 9.67 2.13
CA ASN A 46 2.02 10.24 0.79
C ASN A 46 2.81 9.48 -0.28
N ASN A 47 4.05 9.09 0.03
CA ASN A 47 4.86 8.29 -0.89
C ASN A 47 4.23 6.92 -1.14
N VAL A 48 3.70 6.28 -0.11
CA VAL A 48 3.01 4.98 -0.23
C VAL A 48 1.72 5.10 -1.03
N ILE A 49 0.93 6.15 -0.85
CA ILE A 49 -0.27 6.41 -1.67
C ILE A 49 0.09 6.46 -3.15
N SER A 50 1.12 7.25 -3.52
CA SER A 50 1.56 7.34 -4.92
C SER A 50 1.99 5.98 -5.49
N LEU A 51 2.71 5.15 -4.72
CA LEU A 51 3.09 3.80 -5.14
C LEU A 51 1.87 2.88 -5.34
N LEU A 52 0.86 3.00 -4.47
CA LEU A 52 -0.36 2.19 -4.55
C LEU A 52 -1.30 2.64 -5.68
N ASP A 53 -1.25 3.91 -6.07
CA ASP A 53 -1.90 4.40 -7.30
C ASP A 53 -1.26 3.76 -8.54
N GLU A 54 0.06 3.63 -8.59
CA GLU A 54 0.74 2.91 -9.67
C GLU A 54 0.32 1.44 -9.71
N VAL A 55 0.26 0.77 -8.55
CA VAL A 55 -0.24 -0.61 -8.45
C VAL A 55 -1.68 -0.73 -8.97
N SER A 56 -2.54 0.21 -8.59
CA SER A 56 -3.93 0.25 -9.02
C SER A 56 -4.06 0.46 -10.54
N ASN A 57 -3.09 1.10 -11.18
CA ASN A 57 -3.10 1.30 -12.64
C ASN A 57 -2.45 0.15 -13.42
N ASP A 58 -1.88 -0.86 -12.75
CA ASP A 58 -1.30 -2.02 -13.44
C ASP A 58 -2.39 -2.80 -14.21
N PRO A 59 -2.18 -3.14 -15.49
CA PRO A 59 -3.18 -3.87 -16.28
C PRO A 59 -3.38 -5.32 -15.83
N ASN A 60 -2.41 -5.90 -15.11
CA ASN A 60 -2.44 -7.29 -14.66
C ASN A 60 -2.94 -7.46 -13.23
N ILE A 61 -3.30 -6.39 -12.53
CA ILE A 61 -3.79 -6.49 -11.14
C ILE A 61 -5.11 -7.25 -11.06
N PRO A 62 -5.20 -8.31 -10.21
CA PRO A 62 -6.45 -9.00 -9.96
C PRO A 62 -7.51 -8.03 -9.40
N THR A 63 -8.77 -8.22 -9.79
CA THR A 63 -9.88 -7.35 -9.35
C THR A 63 -9.98 -7.28 -7.83
N TYR A 64 -9.81 -8.41 -7.14
CA TYR A 64 -9.83 -8.46 -5.67
C TYR A 64 -8.69 -7.62 -5.07
N THR A 65 -7.46 -7.79 -5.56
CA THR A 65 -6.29 -7.02 -5.11
C THR A 65 -6.47 -5.53 -5.37
N ARG A 66 -7.06 -5.14 -6.50
CA ARG A 66 -7.38 -3.74 -6.80
C ARG A 66 -8.32 -3.15 -5.74
N THR A 67 -9.36 -3.88 -5.33
CA THR A 67 -10.27 -3.43 -4.26
C THR A 67 -9.54 -3.33 -2.91
N GLN A 68 -8.65 -4.29 -2.59
CA GLN A 68 -7.83 -4.21 -1.37
C GLN A 68 -6.93 -2.97 -1.37
N VAL A 69 -6.24 -2.70 -2.49
CA VAL A 69 -5.37 -1.53 -2.64
C VAL A 69 -6.17 -0.23 -2.51
N TRP A 70 -7.34 -0.14 -3.13
CA TRP A 70 -8.23 1.02 -2.99
C TRP A 70 -8.62 1.28 -1.53
N ASN A 71 -9.01 0.24 -0.78
CA ASN A 71 -9.30 0.38 0.65
C ASN A 71 -8.08 0.88 1.43
N ILE A 72 -6.88 0.34 1.14
CA ILE A 72 -5.64 0.74 1.81
C ILE A 72 -5.31 2.20 1.53
N VAL A 73 -5.46 2.66 0.28
CA VAL A 73 -5.26 4.06 -0.10
C VAL A 73 -6.21 4.96 0.69
N SER A 74 -7.51 4.66 0.77
CA SER A 74 -8.47 5.45 1.55
C SER A 74 -8.12 5.54 3.04
N MET A 75 -7.54 4.47 3.61
CA MET A 75 -7.07 4.47 5.00
C MET A 75 -5.82 5.34 5.19
N LEU A 76 -4.87 5.27 4.26
CA LEU A 76 -3.67 6.11 4.25
C LEU A 76 -4.02 7.59 4.05
N GLU A 77 -4.94 7.92 3.15
CA GLU A 77 -5.42 9.29 2.92
C GLU A 77 -6.05 9.90 4.18
N SER A 78 -6.75 9.07 4.98
CA SER A 78 -7.34 9.51 6.24
C SER A 78 -6.25 9.91 7.24
N ILE A 79 -5.14 9.16 7.31
CA ILE A 79 -3.97 9.49 8.14
C ILE A 79 -3.27 10.77 7.64
N SER A 80 -3.09 10.91 6.32
CA SER A 80 -2.44 12.09 5.73
C SER A 80 -3.27 13.37 5.92
N SER A 81 -4.59 13.27 5.79
CA SER A 81 -5.52 14.40 5.86
C SER A 81 -5.86 14.85 7.29
N GLY A 82 -5.33 14.16 8.32
CA GLY A 82 -5.58 14.48 9.73
C GLY A 82 -7.04 14.33 10.16
N ARG A 83 -7.78 13.37 9.57
CA ARG A 83 -9.15 13.02 9.99
C ARG A 83 -9.18 11.83 10.94
#